data_AF-A0A9D5T1W2-F1
#
_entry.id   AF-A0A9D5T1W2-F1
#
_cell.length_a   1.000
_cell.length_b   1.000
_cell.length_c   1.000
_cell.angle_alpha   90.00
_cell.angle_beta   90.00
_cell.angle_gamma   90.00
#
_symmetry.space_group_name_H-M   'P 1'
#
loop_
_entity.id
_entity.type
_entity.pdbx_description
1 polymer ?
#
loop_
_entity_poly.entity_id
_entity_poly.type
_entity_poly.pdbx_seq_one_letter_code
_entity_poly.pdbx_strand_id
1 'polypeptide(L)'
;MAINLTIKKELFVPKFYPMLLDYSHRWEFYCGSAGSGKSYSIAQKLIIRCCREPIKILVCRRYATTLRNSCFSLFKEILTKW
;
A
#
# COMPACT_ATOMS: atom_id res chain seq x y z
N MET A 1 13.11 7.86 14.61
CA MET A 1 13.82 7.85 13.31
C MET A 1 12.91 8.51 12.31
N ALA A 2 13.27 9.67 11.75
CA ALA A 2 12.45 10.36 10.76
C ALA A 2 12.94 9.94 9.37
N ILE A 3 12.14 9.13 8.65
CA ILE A 3 12.45 8.75 7.27
C ILE A 3 11.92 9.87 6.37
N ASN A 4 12.81 10.59 5.69
CA ASN A 4 12.43 11.57 4.69
C ASN A 4 12.26 10.87 3.33
N LEU A 5 11.02 10.79 2.85
CA LEU A 5 10.67 10.19 1.57
C LEU A 5 10.40 11.27 0.52
N THR A 6 11.22 11.36 -0.52
CA THR A 6 11.01 12.26 -1.66
C THR A 6 10.47 11.45 -2.85
N ILE A 7 9.17 11.23 -2.89
CA ILE A 7 8.50 10.37 -3.90
C ILE A 7 7.73 11.25 -4.90
N LYS A 8 7.91 11.01 -6.20
CA LYS A 8 7.19 11.72 -7.26
C LYS A 8 5.70 11.39 -7.25
N LYS A 9 4.84 12.41 -7.41
CA LYS A 9 3.37 12.26 -7.43
C LYS A 9 2.86 11.35 -8.56
N GLU A 10 3.58 11.29 -9.68
CA GLU A 10 3.27 10.47 -10.85
C GLU A 10 3.25 8.95 -10.55
N LEU A 11 3.91 8.52 -9.47
CA LEU A 11 3.96 7.11 -9.06
C LEU A 11 2.66 6.63 -8.39
N PHE A 12 1.71 7.52 -8.15
CA PHE A 12 0.44 7.22 -7.49
C PHE A 12 -0.73 7.28 -8.46
N VAL A 13 -1.69 6.39 -8.26
CA VAL A 13 -2.95 6.42 -9.03
C VAL A 13 -3.76 7.65 -8.59
N PRO A 14 -4.11 8.58 -9.51
CA PRO A 14 -4.77 9.84 -9.15
C PRO A 14 -6.06 9.64 -8.34
N LYS A 15 -6.83 8.60 -8.68
CA LYS A 15 -8.08 8.25 -7.99
C LYS A 15 -7.90 7.89 -6.52
N PHE A 16 -6.78 7.26 -6.15
CA PHE A 16 -6.51 6.82 -4.78
C PHE A 16 -5.62 7.79 -3.99
N TYR A 17 -5.01 8.77 -4.68
CA TYR A 17 -4.12 9.75 -4.06
C TYR A 17 -4.74 10.51 -2.86
N PRO A 18 -6.00 10.97 -2.91
CA PRO A 18 -6.62 11.63 -1.75
C PRO A 18 -6.73 10.71 -0.52
N MET A 19 -6.84 9.40 -0.74
CA MET A 19 -6.99 8.40 0.33
C MET A 19 -5.65 7.94 0.91
N LEU A 20 -4.51 8.40 0.37
CA LEU A 20 -3.17 7.92 0.71
C LEU A 20 -2.80 8.16 2.18
N LEU A 21 -3.23 9.30 2.72
CA LEU A 21 -2.94 9.73 4.09
C LEU A 21 -4.19 9.81 4.97
N ASP A 22 -5.37 9.53 4.39
CA ASP A 22 -6.61 9.50 5.13
C ASP A 22 -6.74 8.18 5.91
N TYR A 23 -6.84 8.30 7.22
CA TYR A 23 -7.09 7.20 8.16
C TYR A 23 -8.21 7.56 9.15
N SER A 24 -9.09 8.48 8.76
CA SER A 24 -10.25 8.90 9.56
C SER A 24 -11.26 7.77 9.77
N HIS A 25 -11.26 6.78 8.88
CA HIS A 25 -12.13 5.60 8.93
C HIS A 25 -11.44 4.40 9.58
N ARG A 26 -12.12 3.76 10.53
CA ARG A 26 -11.66 2.49 11.14
C ARG A 26 -11.63 1.33 10.14
N TRP A 27 -12.58 1.31 9.21
CA TRP A 27 -12.75 0.24 8.22
C TRP A 27 -12.77 0.83 6.81
N GLU A 28 -11.94 0.29 5.92
CA GLU A 28 -11.86 0.70 4.52
C GLU A 28 -12.10 -0.52 3.62
N PHE A 29 -13.04 -0.39 2.68
CA PHE A 29 -13.40 -1.46 1.75
C PHE A 29 -13.07 -1.05 0.32
N TYR A 30 -12.15 -1.77 -0.32
CA TYR A 30 -11.69 -1.48 -1.68
C TYR A 30 -12.12 -2.58 -2.65
N CYS A 31 -13.26 -2.40 -3.32
CA CYS A 31 -13.83 -3.34 -4.29
C CYS A 31 -13.67 -2.83 -5.73
N GLY A 32 -13.40 -3.74 -6.68
CA GLY A 32 -13.30 -3.40 -8.10
C GLY A 32 -12.61 -4.48 -8.94
N SER A 33 -12.58 -4.29 -10.27
CA SER A 33 -12.06 -5.24 -11.26
C SER A 33 -10.53 -5.49 -11.17
N ALA A 34 -10.05 -6.55 -11.80
CA ALA A 34 -8.62 -6.78 -11.98
C ALA A 34 -7.98 -5.59 -12.74
N GLY A 35 -6.74 -5.24 -12.39
CA GLY A 35 -6.02 -4.14 -13.04
C GLY A 35 -6.43 -2.72 -12.61
N SER A 36 -7.45 -2.54 -11.76
CA SER A 36 -7.95 -1.20 -11.40
C SER A 36 -7.06 -0.42 -10.39
N GLY A 37 -5.80 -0.83 -10.17
CA GLY A 37 -4.84 -0.11 -9.32
C GLY A 37 -5.05 -0.20 -7.78
N LYS A 38 -6.06 -0.94 -7.31
CA LYS A 38 -6.42 -1.04 -5.87
C LYS A 38 -5.28 -1.56 -5.00
N SER A 39 -4.84 -2.79 -5.25
CA SER A 39 -3.81 -3.46 -4.44
C SER A 39 -2.50 -2.68 -4.42
N TYR A 40 -2.14 -2.08 -5.56
CA TYR A 40 -0.94 -1.24 -5.68
C TYR A 40 -1.05 0.01 -4.78
N SER A 41 -2.15 0.76 -4.90
CA SER A 41 -2.36 1.98 -4.12
C SER A 41 -2.46 1.71 -2.62
N ILE A 42 -3.10 0.60 -2.21
CA ILE A 42 -3.19 0.18 -0.81
C ILE A 42 -1.80 -0.17 -0.26
N ALA A 43 -0.99 -0.92 -1.03
CA ALA A 43 0.37 -1.25 -0.61
C ALA A 43 1.23 0.02 -0.42
N GLN A 44 1.14 0.99 -1.33
CA GLN A 44 1.82 2.29 -1.19
C GLN A 44 1.34 3.05 0.07
N LYS A 45 0.02 3.13 0.30
CA LYS A 45 -0.60 3.73 1.49
C LYS A 45 -0.04 3.13 2.79
N LEU A 46 0.03 1.80 2.85
CA LEU A 46 0.53 1.05 4.02
C LEU A 46 2.03 1.27 4.25
N ILE A 47 2.86 1.25 3.19
CA ILE A 47 4.31 1.49 3.32
C ILE A 47 4.55 2.90 3.87
N ILE A 48 3.90 3.92 3.31
CA ILE A 48 4.05 5.32 3.77
C ILE A 48 3.68 5.44 5.25
N ARG A 49 2.61 4.77 5.70
CA ARG A 49 2.23 4.79 7.12
C ARG A 49 3.29 4.15 8.01
N CYS A 50 3.84 3.00 7.63
CA CYS A 50 4.94 2.37 8.35
C CYS A 50 6.19 3.26 8.44
N CYS A 51 6.46 4.09 7.43
CA CYS A 51 7.58 5.02 7.47
C CYS A 51 7.33 6.25 8.36
N ARG A 52 6.07 6.61 8.60
CA ARG A 52 5.67 7.79 9.40
C ARG A 52 5.41 7.45 10.86
N GLU A 53 4.85 6.28 11.13
CA GLU A 53 4.39 5.85 12.45
C GLU A 53 5.00 4.48 12.80
N PRO A 54 5.37 4.24 14.07
CA PRO A 54 5.90 2.95 14.52
C PRO A 54 4.78 1.90 14.65
N ILE A 55 4.20 1.49 13.53
CA ILE A 55 3.08 0.53 13.47
C ILE A 55 3.51 -0.84 12.91
N LYS A 56 2.74 -1.87 13.25
CA LYS A 56 2.85 -3.21 12.66
C LYS A 56 1.65 -3.45 11.76
N ILE A 57 1.90 -3.92 10.54
CA ILE A 57 0.85 -4.23 9.55
C ILE A 57 0.79 -5.74 9.34
N LEU A 58 -0.39 -6.32 9.57
CA LEU A 58 -0.67 -7.72 9.27
C LEU A 58 -1.37 -7.81 7.90
N VAL A 59 -0.76 -8.54 6.96
CA VAL A 59 -1.35 -8.79 5.64
C VAL A 59 -1.81 -10.24 5.56
N CYS A 60 -3.12 -10.44 5.39
CA CYS A 60 -3.73 -11.76 5.35
C CYS A 60 -4.35 -12.07 3.98
N ARG A 61 -4.42 -13.36 3.65
CA ARG A 61 -5.11 -13.91 2.47
C ARG A 61 -5.65 -15.30 2.80
N ARG A 62 -6.70 -15.75 2.08
CA ARG A 62 -7.28 -17.09 2.22
C ARG A 62 -6.25 -18.22 2.19
N TYR A 63 -5.23 -18.13 1.33
CA TYR A 63 -4.18 -19.15 1.22
C TYR A 63 -2.80 -18.55 1.49
N ALA A 64 -2.22 -18.91 2.63
CA ALA A 64 -0.91 -18.42 3.07
C ALA A 64 0.22 -18.78 2.08
N THR A 65 0.13 -19.94 1.42
CA THR A 65 1.07 -20.41 0.40
C THR A 65 1.25 -19.43 -0.76
N THR A 66 0.20 -18.67 -1.09
CA THR A 66 0.23 -17.67 -2.18
C THR A 66 0.63 -16.27 -1.74
N LEU A 67 0.74 -16.02 -0.42
CA LEU A 67 0.97 -14.67 0.12
C LEU A 67 2.34 -14.13 -0.30
N ARG A 68 3.37 -14.98 -0.28
CA ARG A 68 4.76 -14.63 -0.63
C ARG A 68 4.89 -14.17 -2.08
N ASN A 69 4.22 -14.87 -3.00
CA ASN A 69 4.32 -14.60 -4.45
C ASN A 69 3.31 -13.55 -4.94
N SER A 70 2.40 -13.10 -4.07
CA SER A 70 1.42 -12.05 -4.40
C SER A 70 1.70 -10.77 -3.61
N CYS A 71 1.08 -10.62 -2.44
CA CYS A 71 1.16 -9.40 -1.64
C CYS A 71 2.61 -9.05 -1.27
N PHE A 72 3.41 -10.00 -0.78
CA PHE A 72 4.78 -9.68 -0.39
C PHE A 72 5.66 -9.29 -1.59
N SER A 73 5.47 -9.93 -2.75
CA SER A 73 6.15 -9.55 -3.98
C SER A 73 5.80 -8.12 -4.42
N LEU A 74 4.52 -7.74 -4.31
CA LEU A 74 4.06 -6.38 -4.63
C LEU A 74 4.71 -5.31 -3.74
N PHE A 75 4.84 -5.57 -2.45
CA PHE A 75 5.52 -4.63 -1.53
C PHE A 75 6.99 -4.44 -1.94
N LYS A 76 7.70 -5.53 -2.26
CA LYS A 76 9.08 -5.45 -2.75
C LYS A 76 9.17 -4.67 -4.06
N GLU A 77 8.28 -4.94 -5.00
CA GLU A 77 8.25 -4.25 -6.30
C GLU A 77 8.09 -2.73 -6.13
N ILE A 78 7.15 -2.30 -5.27
CA ILE A 78 6.93 -0.87 -4.99
C ILE A 78 8.18 -0.24 -4.37
N LEU A 79 8.78 -0.90 -3.37
CA LEU A 79 9.98 -0.41 -2.71
C LEU A 79 11.19 -0.34 -3.65
N THR A 80 11.34 -1.27 -4.58
CA THR A 80 12.42 -1.24 -5.59
C THR A 80 12.21 -0.14 -6.63
N LYS A 81 10.96 0.25 -6.89
CA LYS A 81 10.62 1.31 -7.86
C LYS A 81 10.75 2.72 -7.30
N TRP A 82 10.76 2.87 -5.97
CA TRP A 82 10.89 4.15 -5.26
C TRP A 82 12.36 4.50 -5.08
#